data_AF-J0WLL9-F1
#
_entry.id   AF-J0WLL9-F1
#
_cell.length_a   1.000
_cell.length_b   1.000
_cell.length_c   1.000
_cell.angle_alpha   90.00
_cell.angle_beta   90.00
_cell.angle_gamma   90.00
#
_symmetry.space_group_name_H-M   'P 1'
#
loop_
_entity.id
_entity.type
_entity.pdbx_description
1 polymer ?
#
loop_
_entity_poly.entity_id
_entity_poly.type
_entity_poly.pdbx_seq_one_letter_code
_entity_poly.pdbx_strand_id
1 'polypeptide(L)' 'PGRYAIGNRWVFVRKRDENTDIVKYKAQLVAQGFSQHLGFNYSHTFALVIQFEAL' A
#
# COMPACT_ATOMS: atom_id res chain seq x y z
N PRO A 1 8.10 0.74 26.76
CA PRO A 1 7.98 -0.73 26.54
C PRO A 1 6.57 -1.09 26.01
N GLY A 2 6.46 -1.80 24.87
CA GLY A 2 5.16 -2.32 24.40
C GLY A 2 4.78 -2.03 22.94
N ARG A 3 5.72 -1.79 22.03
CA ARG A 3 5.43 -1.74 20.58
C ARG A 3 6.20 -2.83 19.85
N TYR A 4 5.48 -3.69 19.15
CA TYR A 4 6.04 -4.73 18.29
C TYR A 4 6.08 -4.23 16.85
N ALA A 5 7.17 -4.49 16.13
CA ALA A 5 7.26 -4.16 14.72
C ALA A 5 6.20 -4.96 13.94
N ILE A 6 5.44 -4.27 13.09
CA ILE A 6 4.47 -4.92 12.22
C ILE A 6 5.24 -5.61 11.08
N GLY A 7 4.95 -6.88 10.86
CA GLY A 7 5.49 -7.61 9.71
C GLY A 7 5.17 -6.89 8.40
N ASN A 8 6.11 -6.88 7.46
CA ASN A 8 5.92 -6.29 6.14
C ASN A 8 6.38 -7.27 5.06
N ARG A 9 5.92 -7.03 3.83
CA ARG A 9 6.37 -7.78 2.65
C ARG A 9 6.48 -6.86 1.45
N TRP A 10 7.51 -7.10 0.63
CA TRP A 10 7.63 -6.50 -0.69
C TRP A 10 6.82 -7.26 -1.75
N VAL A 11 6.06 -6.52 -2.54
CA VAL A 11 5.30 -7.01 -3.69
C VAL A 11 5.92 -6.41 -4.95
N PHE A 12 6.36 -7.28 -5.86
CA PHE A 12 6.92 -6.90 -7.14
C PHE A 12 5.97 -7.29 -8.27
N VAL A 13 5.62 -6.33 -9.13
CA VAL A 13 4.72 -6.53 -10.26
C VAL A 13 5.37 -6.01 -11.53
N ARG A 14 5.33 -6.83 -12.58
CA ARG A 14 5.64 -6.41 -13.95
C ARG A 14 4.33 -6.08 -14.64
N LYS A 15 4.14 -4.81 -15.01
CA LYS A 15 3.00 -4.39 -15.82
C LYS A 15 3.36 -4.59 -17.28
N ARG A 16 2.48 -5.29 -17.99
CA ARG A 16 2.56 -5.51 -19.43
C ARG A 16 1.49 -4.70 -20.15
N ASP A 17 1.74 -4.35 -21.40
CA ASP A 17 0.72 -3.81 -22.31
C ASP A 17 -0.08 -4.93 -22.98
N GLU A 18 -0.97 -4.53 -23.90
CA GLU A 18 -1.77 -5.43 -24.74
C GLU A 18 -0.90 -6.33 -25.63
N ASN A 19 0.30 -5.87 -25.99
CA ASN A 19 1.29 -6.62 -26.76
C ASN A 19 2.17 -7.52 -25.87
N THR A 20 1.87 -7.61 -24.57
CA THR A 20 2.59 -8.43 -23.57
C THR A 20 4.01 -7.91 -23.24
N ASP A 21 4.38 -6.73 -23.73
CA ASP A 21 5.68 -6.11 -23.46
C ASP A 21 5.70 -5.44 -22.08
N ILE A 22 6.84 -5.52 -21.39
CA ILE A 22 6.97 -4.97 -20.04
C ILE A 22 7.10 -3.45 -20.12
N VAL A 23 6.01 -2.75 -19.82
CA VAL A 23 5.99 -1.28 -19.78
C VAL A 23 6.52 -0.73 -18.45
N LYS A 24 6.33 -1.47 -17.35
CA LYS A 24 6.70 -0.96 -16.02
C LYS A 24 7.00 -2.04 -15.00
N TYR A 25 8.03 -1.81 -14.20
CA TYR A 25 8.28 -2.54 -12.96
C TYR A 25 7.73 -1.73 -11.79
N LYS A 26 6.97 -2.38 -10.91
CA LYS A 26 6.37 -1.78 -9.72
C LYS A 26 6.80 -2.58 -8.49
N ALA A 27 7.32 -1.89 -7.47
CA ALA A 27 7.60 -2.46 -6.16
C ALA A 27 6.73 -1.75 -5.12
N GLN A 28 6.09 -2.51 -4.23
CA GLN A 28 5.26 -1.98 -3.15
C GLN A 28 5.63 -2.65 -1.84
N LEU A 29 5.88 -1.86 -0.80
CA LEU A 29 6.02 -2.36 0.57
C LEU A 29 4.64 -2.36 1.22
N VAL A 30 4.19 -3.53 1.67
CA VAL A 30 2.87 -3.70 2.28
C VAL A 30 3.06 -4.16 3.72
N ALA A 31 2.44 -3.43 4.66
CA ALA A 31 2.35 -3.86 6.04
C ALA A 31 1.28 -4.95 6.20
N GLN A 32 1.51 -5.90 7.11
CA GLN A 32 0.55 -6.96 7.43
C GLN A 32 -0.67 -6.34 8.14
N GLY A 33 -1.77 -6.14 7.40
CA GLY A 33 -2.94 -5.37 7.85
C GLY A 33 -3.77 -6.00 8.98
N PHE A 34 -3.52 -7.25 9.35
CA PHE A 34 -4.31 -7.99 10.34
C PHE A 34 -4.13 -7.51 11.78
N SER A 35 -3.13 -6.69 12.07
CA SER A 35 -2.83 -6.20 13.43
C SER A 35 -3.16 -4.72 13.63
N GLN A 36 -3.66 -3.99 12.63
CA GLN A 36 -3.99 -2.57 12.78
C GLN A 36 -5.40 -2.38 13.33
N HIS A 37 -5.51 -1.93 14.59
CA HIS A 37 -6.76 -1.60 15.24
C HIS A 37 -6.97 -0.07 15.19
N LEU A 38 -8.12 0.37 14.68
CA LEU A 38 -8.51 1.79 14.68
C LEU A 38 -8.53 2.31 16.13
N GLY A 39 -7.94 3.48 16.36
CA GLY A 39 -7.81 4.09 17.69
C GLY A 39 -6.60 3.62 18.52
N PHE A 40 -5.98 2.48 18.18
CA PHE A 40 -4.74 2.01 18.84
C PHE A 40 -3.51 2.17 17.94
N ASN A 41 -3.58 1.64 16.71
CA ASN A 41 -2.46 1.65 15.76
C ASN A 41 -2.53 2.79 14.73
N TYR A 42 -3.72 3.34 14.49
CA TYR A 42 -3.94 4.51 13.63
C TYR A 42 -5.21 5.24 14.06
N SER A 43 -5.22 6.58 13.94
CA SER A 43 -6.36 7.41 14.32
C SER A 43 -7.29 7.75 13.14
N HIS A 44 -6.76 7.77 11.91
CA HIS A 44 -7.52 8.13 10.71
C HIS A 44 -7.14 7.23 9.53
N THR A 45 -8.14 6.82 8.73
CA THR A 45 -7.96 6.16 7.44
C THR A 45 -7.96 7.23 6.36
N PHE A 46 -6.85 7.39 5.63
CA PHE A 46 -6.82 8.24 4.45
C PHE A 46 -7.30 7.43 3.24
N ALA A 47 -8.38 7.86 2.59
CA ALA A 47 -8.77 7.33 1.29
C ALA A 47 -7.75 7.83 0.26
N LEU A 48 -7.15 6.91 -0.49
CA LEU A 48 -6.03 7.18 -1.40
C LEU A 48 -6.51 7.69 -2.77
N VAL A 49 -7.46 8.63 -2.78
CA VAL A 49 -7.95 9.27 -4.00
C VAL A 49 -7.95 10.77 -3.79
N ILE A 50 -6.90 11.42 -4.28
CA ILE A 50 -6.92 12.86 -4.51
C ILE A 50 -7.62 13.05 -5.85
N GLN A 51 -8.86 13.58 -5.82
CA GLN A 51 -9.60 13.96 -7.02
C GLN A 51 -9.15 15.36 -7.43
N PHE A 52 -8.30 15.44 -8.46
CA PHE A 52 -7.76 16.72 -8.96
C PHE A 52 -8.84 17.63 -9.59
N GLU A 53 -10.02 17.10 -9.92
CA GLU A 53 -11.17 17.84 -10.47
C GLU A 53 -11.96 18.66 -9.42
N ALA A 54 -11.64 18.51 -8.14
CA ALA A 54 -12.36 19.17 -7.04
C ALA A 54 -11.63 20.43 -6.51
N LEU A 55 -10.66 20.94 -7.27
CA LEU A 55 -9.88 22.14 -6.96
C LEU A 55 -10.23 23.28 -7.92
#